data_AF-A0A699RY78-F1
#
_entry.id   AF-A0A699RY78-F1
#
_cell.length_a   1.000
_cell.length_b   1.000
_cell.length_c   1.000
_cell.angle_alpha   90.00
_cell.angle_beta   90.00
_cell.angle_gamma   90.00
#
_symmetry.space_group_name_H-M   'P 1'
#
loop_
_entity.id
_entity.type
_entity.pdbx_description
1 polymer ?
#
loop_
_entity_poly.entity_id
_entity_poly.type
_entity_poly.pdbx_seq_one_letter_code
_entity_poly.pdbx_strand_id
1 'polypeptide(L)'
;MAQMLQAPIEGYEDAIVVSPINANNFELKKTLINLVKSNQFTGRQDSHNHLRFFNKKSNETFNEAWERFKDLLRQCPRHGFSELHQLDTFYNALNPNNQDALDSAAGGNFLDKIP
;
A
#
# COMPACT_ATOMS: atom_id res chain seq x y z
N MET A 1 -80.01 -6.86 7.42
CA MET A 1 -79.37 -7.87 8.29
C MET A 1 -78.34 -8.62 7.46
N ALA A 2 -77.06 -8.45 7.74
CA ALA A 2 -75.97 -9.25 7.16
C ALA A 2 -74.87 -9.33 8.22
N GLN A 3 -74.57 -10.55 8.70
CA GLN A 3 -73.55 -10.80 9.70
C GLN A 3 -72.23 -11.10 8.96
N MET A 4 -71.14 -10.42 9.32
CA MET A 4 -69.80 -10.76 8.86
C MET A 4 -69.17 -11.73 9.87
N LEU A 5 -68.93 -12.96 9.44
CA LEU A 5 -68.17 -13.96 10.19
C LEU A 5 -66.69 -13.55 10.21
N GLN A 6 -66.15 -13.27 11.39
CA GLN A 6 -64.73 -13.02 11.58
C GLN A 6 -64.05 -14.35 11.92
N ALA A 7 -63.12 -14.80 11.07
CA ALA A 7 -62.36 -16.02 11.29
C ALA A 7 -61.28 -15.80 12.37
N PRO A 8 -60.97 -16.80 13.21
CA PRO A 8 -59.85 -16.71 14.14
C PRO A 8 -58.53 -16.74 13.37
N ILE A 9 -57.70 -15.72 13.54
CA ILE A 9 -56.31 -15.72 13.08
C ILE A 9 -55.46 -16.47 14.10
N GLU A 10 -55.41 -17.79 13.96
CA GLU A 10 -54.47 -18.63 14.70
C GLU A 10 -53.23 -18.91 13.83
N GLY A 11 -52.05 -18.67 14.39
CA GLY A 11 -50.82 -19.34 13.97
C GLY A 11 -49.93 -18.58 12.98
N TYR A 12 -49.03 -17.75 13.51
CA TYR A 12 -47.56 -17.80 13.32
C TYR A 12 -46.99 -16.44 13.72
N GLU A 13 -46.86 -16.19 15.02
CA GLU A 13 -45.90 -15.21 15.52
C GLU A 13 -44.49 -15.82 15.41
N ASP A 14 -44.03 -16.11 14.19
CA ASP A 14 -42.59 -16.08 13.92
C ASP A 14 -42.20 -14.60 13.86
N ALA A 15 -42.33 -13.95 15.03
CA ALA A 15 -41.77 -12.64 15.24
C ALA A 15 -40.29 -12.79 14.90
N ILE A 16 -39.84 -12.08 13.87
CA ILE A 16 -38.43 -11.87 13.61
C ILE A 16 -37.86 -11.42 14.96
N VAL A 17 -37.16 -12.32 15.65
CA VAL A 17 -36.47 -11.98 16.89
C VAL A 17 -35.36 -11.06 16.44
N VAL A 18 -35.66 -9.76 16.43
CA VAL A 18 -34.65 -8.71 16.32
C VAL A 18 -33.84 -8.82 17.60
N SER A 19 -32.80 -9.64 17.53
CA SER A 19 -31.74 -9.64 18.52
C SER A 19 -31.25 -8.20 18.62
N PRO A 20 -31.26 -7.57 19.81
CA PRO A 20 -30.70 -6.24 19.97
C PRO A 20 -29.25 -6.29 19.53
N ILE A 21 -28.92 -5.64 18.41
CA ILE A 21 -27.53 -5.39 18.08
C ILE A 21 -27.08 -4.39 19.15
N ASN A 22 -26.40 -4.88 20.17
CA ASN A 22 -25.65 -4.04 21.08
C ASN A 22 -24.51 -3.42 20.28
N ALA A 23 -24.80 -2.36 19.54
CA ALA A 23 -23.81 -1.54 18.86
C ALA A 23 -23.18 -0.64 19.92
N ASN A 24 -22.29 -1.23 20.73
CA ASN A 24 -21.41 -0.53 21.64
C ASN A 24 -20.55 0.44 20.83
N ASN A 25 -21.03 1.69 20.72
CA ASN A 25 -20.45 2.82 20.00
C ASN A 25 -18.94 3.02 20.28
N PHE A 26 -18.46 2.51 21.42
CA PHE A 26 -17.05 2.50 21.79
C PHE A 26 -16.21 1.49 20.98
N GLU A 27 -16.72 0.31 20.64
CA GLU A 27 -16.03 -0.69 19.82
C GLU A 27 -15.91 -0.22 18.36
N LEU A 28 -16.96 0.41 17.82
CA LEU A 28 -16.91 1.03 16.48
C LEU A 28 -15.90 2.18 16.43
N LYS A 29 -15.91 3.08 17.43
CA LYS A 29 -14.91 4.15 17.52
C LYS A 29 -13.49 3.60 17.65
N LYS A 30 -13.27 2.58 18.49
CA LYS A 30 -11.95 1.96 18.68
C LYS A 30 -11.48 1.23 17.42
N THR A 31 -12.38 0.51 16.75
CA THR A 31 -12.13 -0.15 15.46
C THR A 31 -11.79 0.87 14.37
N LEU A 32 -12.53 1.97 14.26
CA LEU A 32 -12.23 3.05 13.32
C LEU A 32 -10.91 3.75 13.65
N ILE A 33 -10.62 4.02 14.92
CA ILE A 33 -9.34 4.60 15.36
C ILE A 33 -8.19 3.64 15.04
N ASN A 34 -8.35 2.34 15.28
CA ASN A 34 -7.36 1.33 14.94
C ASN A 34 -7.19 1.24 13.42
N LEU A 35 -8.28 1.29 12.65
CA LEU A 35 -8.24 1.28 11.19
C LEU A 35 -7.53 2.52 10.64
N VAL A 36 -7.79 3.71 11.19
CA VAL A 36 -7.11 4.97 10.82
C VAL A 36 -5.63 4.96 11.23
N LYS A 37 -5.28 4.36 12.37
CA LYS A 37 -3.88 4.21 12.81
C LYS A 37 -3.12 3.14 12.01
N SER A 38 -3.80 2.06 11.62
CA SER A 38 -3.28 1.02 10.72
C SER A 38 -3.17 1.53 9.28
N ASN A 39 -4.08 2.42 8.86
CA ASN A 39 -4.03 3.19 7.63
C ASN A 39 -3.45 4.59 7.89
N GLN A 40 -2.41 4.71 8.71
CA GLN A 40 -1.61 5.93 8.74
C GLN A 40 -1.33 6.30 7.28
N PHE A 41 -1.97 7.39 6.83
CA PHE A 41 -1.70 8.08 5.58
C PHE A 41 -0.28 8.64 5.69
N THR A 42 0.69 7.72 5.74
CA THR A 42 2.01 7.91 5.19
C THR A 42 1.74 8.35 3.74
N GLY A 43 2.50 9.32 3.22
CA GLY A 43 2.43 9.76 1.82
C GLY A 43 2.82 8.64 0.84
N ARG A 44 2.08 7.53 0.88
CA ARG A 44 2.30 6.27 0.18
C ARG A 44 1.90 6.38 -1.28
N GLN A 45 0.98 7.29 -1.60
CA GLN A 45 0.70 7.64 -2.99
C GLN A 45 1.89 8.38 -3.62
N ASP A 46 2.70 9.09 -2.84
CA ASP A 46 3.90 9.73 -3.36
C ASP A 46 5.08 8.77 -3.44
N SER A 47 5.22 7.79 -2.52
CA SER A 47 6.37 6.88 -2.53
C SER A 47 6.43 6.00 -3.79
N HIS A 48 5.31 5.56 -4.35
CA HIS A 48 5.28 4.84 -5.63
C HIS A 48 5.78 5.74 -6.77
N ASN A 49 5.34 7.00 -6.82
CA ASN A 49 5.79 7.96 -7.83
C ASN A 49 7.24 8.36 -7.63
N HIS A 50 7.69 8.58 -6.39
CA HIS A 50 9.07 8.89 -6.04
C HIS A 50 10.02 7.75 -6.37
N LEU A 51 9.56 6.49 -6.28
CA LEU A 51 10.33 5.34 -6.70
C LEU A 51 10.44 5.30 -8.23
N ARG A 52 9.32 5.49 -8.94
CA ARG A 52 9.28 5.49 -10.41
C ARG A 52 10.10 6.62 -11.05
N PHE A 53 10.12 7.80 -10.42
CA PHE A 53 10.85 8.97 -10.89
C PHE A 53 12.06 9.28 -10.01
N PHE A 54 12.68 8.25 -9.42
CA PHE A 54 13.85 8.43 -8.58
C PHE A 54 14.95 9.14 -9.38
N ASN A 55 15.60 10.11 -8.74
CA ASN A 55 16.76 10.79 -9.28
C ASN A 55 17.74 11.05 -8.14
N LYS A 56 19.02 10.77 -8.35
CA LYS A 56 20.06 11.12 -7.39
C LYS A 56 20.18 12.64 -7.33
N LYS A 57 20.24 13.23 -6.13
CA LYS A 57 20.48 14.67 -6.02
C LYS A 57 21.95 14.99 -6.32
N SER A 58 22.21 16.20 -6.82
CA SER A 58 23.55 16.66 -7.17
C SER A 58 24.51 16.70 -5.99
N ASN A 59 24.00 16.94 -4.78
CA ASN A 59 24.77 17.01 -3.53
C ASN A 59 24.82 15.68 -2.75
N GLU A 60 24.09 14.65 -3.16
CA GLU A 60 24.13 13.34 -2.51
C GLU A 60 25.37 12.56 -3.01
N THR A 61 26.00 11.78 -2.14
CA THR A 61 26.94 10.74 -2.54
C THR A 61 26.20 9.53 -3.13
N PHE A 62 26.94 8.61 -3.75
CA PHE A 62 26.36 7.34 -4.23
C PHE A 62 25.66 6.56 -3.11
N ASN A 63 26.34 6.42 -1.96
CA ASN A 63 25.81 5.66 -0.82
C ASN A 63 24.56 6.30 -0.24
N GLU A 64 24.53 7.62 -0.09
CA GLU A 64 23.34 8.33 0.39
C GLU A 64 22.14 8.15 -0.55
N ALA A 65 22.38 8.20 -1.87
CA ALA A 65 21.34 7.95 -2.86
C ALA A 65 20.82 6.50 -2.78
N TRP A 66 21.73 5.52 -2.60
CA TRP A 66 21.36 4.11 -2.45
C TRP A 66 20.54 3.83 -1.19
N GLU A 67 20.93 4.41 -0.04
CA GLU A 67 20.15 4.29 1.19
C GLU A 67 18.75 4.92 1.04
N ARG A 68 18.65 6.10 0.41
CA ARG A 68 17.35 6.74 0.14
C ARG A 68 16.47 5.90 -0.77
N PHE A 69 17.05 5.27 -1.79
CA PHE A 69 16.32 4.38 -2.68
C PHE A 69 15.78 3.15 -1.95
N LYS A 70 16.61 2.51 -1.11
CA LYS A 70 16.18 1.39 -0.25
C LYS A 70 15.08 1.79 0.73
N ASP A 71 15.15 2.99 1.29
CA ASP A 71 14.11 3.49 2.18
C ASP A 71 12.77 3.66 1.46
N LEU A 72 12.77 4.19 0.22
CA LEU A 72 11.57 4.28 -0.61
C LEU A 72 10.95 2.91 -0.91
N LEU A 73 11.78 1.89 -1.20
CA LEU A 73 11.31 0.51 -1.38
C LEU A 73 10.62 -0.03 -0.11
N ARG A 74 11.20 0.23 1.08
CA ARG A 74 10.64 -0.19 2.38
C ARG A 74 9.32 0.52 2.70
N GLN A 75 9.17 1.76 2.28
CA GLN A 75 7.92 2.53 2.45
C GLN A 75 6.79 2.01 1.54
N CYS A 76 7.13 1.37 0.41
CA CYS A 76 6.18 0.84 -0.57
C CYS A 76 6.27 -0.69 -0.73
N PRO A 77 5.99 -1.52 0.30
CA PRO A 77 6.23 -2.96 0.27
C PRO A 77 5.37 -3.75 -0.75
N ARG A 78 4.37 -3.11 -1.38
CA ARG A 78 3.55 -3.67 -2.47
C ARG A 78 3.77 -2.93 -3.79
N HIS A 79 4.98 -2.43 -4.03
CA HIS A 79 5.31 -1.64 -5.22
C HIS A 79 5.24 -2.44 -6.53
N GLY A 80 5.34 -3.77 -6.49
CA GLY A 80 5.20 -4.64 -7.67
C GLY A 80 6.39 -4.65 -8.64
N PHE A 81 7.35 -3.74 -8.49
CA PHE A 81 8.59 -3.73 -9.28
C PHE A 81 9.47 -4.97 -9.04
N SER A 82 9.92 -5.60 -10.14
CA SER A 82 10.96 -6.63 -10.11
C SER A 82 12.31 -6.05 -9.68
N GLU A 83 13.21 -6.91 -9.21
CA GLU A 83 14.58 -6.50 -8.84
C GLU A 83 15.32 -5.85 -10.02
N LEU A 84 15.17 -6.41 -11.23
CA LEU A 84 15.65 -5.82 -12.47
C LEU A 84 15.17 -4.37 -12.66
N HIS A 85 13.87 -4.13 -12.51
CA HIS A 85 13.32 -2.78 -12.68
C HIS A 85 13.82 -1.81 -11.60
N GLN A 86 14.04 -2.29 -10.37
CA GLN A 86 14.60 -1.48 -9.28
C GLN A 86 16.05 -1.07 -9.59
N LEU A 87 16.86 -2.01 -10.06
CA LEU A 87 18.26 -1.77 -10.42
C LEU A 87 18.39 -0.86 -11.64
N ASP A 88 17.58 -1.07 -12.68
CA ASP A 88 17.51 -0.20 -13.85
C ASP A 88 17.13 1.23 -13.45
N THR A 89 16.08 1.39 -12.64
CA THR A 89 15.63 2.71 -12.16
C THR A 89 16.74 3.41 -11.38
N PHE A 90 17.44 2.69 -10.51
CA PHE A 90 18.53 3.26 -9.73
C PHE A 90 19.73 3.63 -10.63
N TYR A 91 20.15 2.75 -11.55
CA TYR A 91 21.26 3.01 -12.46
C TYR A 91 20.99 4.23 -13.35
N ASN A 92 19.79 4.33 -13.93
CA ASN A 92 19.40 5.45 -14.78
C ASN A 92 19.28 6.79 -14.04
N ALA A 93 19.14 6.74 -12.70
CA ALA A 93 19.09 7.92 -11.84
C ALA A 93 20.48 8.44 -11.43
N LEU A 94 21.56 7.71 -11.75
CA LEU A 94 22.93 8.11 -11.44
C LEU A 94 23.47 9.10 -12.47
N ASN A 95 24.52 9.83 -12.08
CA ASN A 95 25.29 10.60 -13.05
C ASN A 95 26.23 9.67 -13.85
N PRO A 96 26.71 10.09 -15.04
CA PRO A 96 27.55 9.27 -15.90
C PRO A 96 28.82 8.73 -15.22
N ASN A 97 29.46 9.51 -14.35
CA ASN A 97 30.67 9.06 -13.65
C ASN A 97 30.38 7.89 -12.68
N ASN A 98 29.24 7.94 -12.01
CA ASN A 98 28.81 6.85 -11.12
C ASN A 98 28.34 5.62 -11.91
N GLN A 99 27.75 5.81 -13.09
CA GLN A 99 27.41 4.70 -14.00
C GLN A 99 28.67 4.01 -14.51
N ASP A 100 29.64 4.77 -15.02
CA ASP A 100 30.92 4.25 -15.53
C ASP A 100 31.72 3.49 -14.45
N ALA A 101 31.72 4.00 -13.22
CA ALA A 101 32.34 3.30 -12.08
C ALA A 101 31.65 1.97 -11.77
N LEU A 102 30.32 1.91 -11.90
CA LEU A 102 29.53 0.68 -11.72
C LEU A 102 29.81 -0.33 -12.84
N ASP A 103 29.81 0.12 -14.09
CA ASP A 103 30.10 -0.72 -15.25
C ASP A 103 31.54 -1.26 -15.19
N SER A 104 32.49 -0.43 -14.78
CA SER A 104 33.88 -0.85 -14.57
C SER A 104 33.99 -1.90 -13.47
N ALA A 105 33.29 -1.71 -12.34
CA ALA A 105 33.28 -2.67 -11.24
C ALA A 105 32.59 -4.01 -11.63
N ALA A 106 31.59 -3.95 -12.52
CA ALA A 106 30.88 -5.12 -13.04
C ALA A 106 31.63 -5.84 -14.17
N GLY A 107 32.74 -5.28 -14.66
CA GLY A 107 33.50 -5.83 -15.78
C GLY A 107 32.76 -5.73 -17.12
N GLY A 108 32.04 -4.63 -17.33
CA GLY A 108 31.17 -4.36 -18.47
C GLY A 108 29.85 -3.76 -18.01
N ASN A 109 28.92 -3.49 -18.94
CA ASN A 109 27.62 -2.90 -18.62
C ASN A 109 26.93 -3.66 -17.48
N PHE A 110 26.68 -2.95 -16.37
CA PHE A 110 26.10 -3.49 -15.16
C PHE A 110 24.73 -4.12 -15.42
N LEU A 111 23.91 -3.51 -16.28
CA LEU A 111 22.57 -4.01 -16.58
C LEU A 111 22.59 -5.35 -17.35
N ASP A 112 23.65 -5.61 -18.13
CA ASP A 112 23.83 -6.89 -18.84
C ASP A 112 24.28 -8.04 -17.91
N LYS A 113 24.67 -7.73 -16.68
CA LYS A 113 25.08 -8.72 -15.67
C LYS A 113 23.95 -9.18 -14.78
N ILE A 114 22.78 -8.54 -14.84
CA ILE A 114 21.63 -8.91 -14.02
C ILE A 114 20.92 -10.09 -14.72
N PRO A 115 20.81 -11.27 -14.08
CA PRO A 115 20.25 -12.49 -14.68
C PRO A 115 18.73 -12.43 -14.91
#